data_AF-A0A7S2UA13-F1
#
_entry.id   AF-A0A7S2UA13-F1
#
_cell.length_a   1.000
_cell.length_b   1.000
_cell.length_c   1.000
_cell.angle_alpha   90.00
_cell.angle_beta   90.00
_cell.angle_gamma   90.00
#
_symmetry.space_group_name_H-M   'P 1'
#
loop_
_entity.id
_entity.type
_entity.pdbx_description
1 polymer ?
#
loop_
_entity_poly.entity_id
_entity_poly.type
_entity_poly.pdbx_seq_one_letter_code
_entity_poly.pdbx_strand_id
1 'polypeptide(L)'
;NFCIDRLHVELQLEEEETYKWAPLSPRAKKTKQTKSKNEETDTEARTGWDVFSLAYDITAPLTAVVHPEAMVQYRRVSSMLFRLKRIEHRLNWSWRASTTLNHALLVAVRHAGGSSAVGEQYAQAMALLRRVSMTRQSVLHFAGNLETYLMFDVLEGGWKDLLQSLSAARTLDDVILAHNRYMYNIVNKSLLLDTEAKTGSISSSSINQN
;
A
#
# COMPACT_ATOMS: atom_id res chain seq x y z
N ASN A 1 28.87 1.61 3.79
CA ASN A 1 28.32 0.37 4.38
C ASN A 1 27.94 0.46 5.86
N PHE A 2 27.92 1.64 6.50
CA PHE A 2 27.63 1.77 7.94
C PHE A 2 26.15 2.04 8.31
N CYS A 3 25.27 2.30 7.34
CA CYS A 3 23.87 2.67 7.64
C CYS A 3 22.87 1.50 7.55
N ILE A 4 23.28 0.32 7.09
CA ILE A 4 22.35 -0.82 6.93
C ILE A 4 22.28 -1.67 8.22
N ASP A 5 23.36 -1.73 9.02
CA ASP A 5 23.42 -2.53 10.25
C ASP A 5 22.58 -1.98 11.43
N ARG A 6 21.90 -0.83 11.26
CA ARG A 6 21.03 -0.21 12.28
C ARG A 6 19.57 -0.07 11.89
N LEU A 7 19.14 -0.67 10.77
CA LEU A 7 17.71 -0.82 10.46
C LEU A 7 17.11 -1.88 11.39
N HIS A 8 16.86 -1.49 12.65
CA HIS A 8 15.99 -2.23 13.54
C HIS A 8 14.55 -2.09 13.00
N VAL A 9 14.14 -3.05 12.17
CA VAL A 9 12.73 -3.23 11.80
C VAL A 9 12.03 -3.83 13.01
N GLU A 10 11.66 -2.98 13.97
CA GLU A 10 10.89 -3.41 15.13
C GLU A 10 9.41 -3.34 14.77
N LEU A 11 8.75 -4.51 14.77
CA LEU A 11 7.31 -4.63 14.68
C LEU A 11 6.71 -4.14 16.00
N GLN A 12 6.49 -2.83 16.12
CA GLN A 12 5.65 -2.32 17.18
C GLN A 12 4.18 -2.65 16.84
N LEU A 13 3.75 -3.79 17.37
CA LEU A 13 2.34 -4.03 17.66
C LEU A 13 1.97 -3.03 18.74
N GLU A 14 0.99 -2.16 18.47
CA GLU A 14 0.37 -1.37 19.54
C GLU A 14 -0.10 -2.35 20.61
N GLU A 15 0.53 -2.30 21.80
CA GLU A 15 0.16 -3.10 22.96
C GLU A 15 -1.19 -2.60 23.48
N GLU A 16 -2.28 -3.03 22.86
CA GLU A 16 -3.57 -3.36 23.46
C GLU A 16 -4.45 -3.91 22.32
N GLU A 17 -4.35 -5.21 22.05
CA GLU A 17 -5.46 -6.10 21.65
C GLU A 17 -4.89 -7.38 21.04
N THR A 18 -5.36 -8.52 21.54
CA THR A 18 -4.86 -9.85 21.18
C THR A 18 -5.25 -10.18 19.73
N TYR A 19 -4.37 -9.89 18.77
CA TYR A 19 -4.61 -10.21 17.37
C TYR A 19 -4.67 -11.73 17.14
N LYS A 20 -5.88 -12.26 16.92
CA LYS A 20 -6.10 -13.60 16.36
C LYS A 20 -5.65 -13.61 14.90
N TRP A 21 -4.42 -14.06 14.67
CA TRP A 21 -3.96 -14.42 13.35
C TRP A 21 -4.74 -15.68 12.89
N ALA A 22 -5.43 -15.59 11.75
CA ALA A 22 -5.96 -16.76 11.06
C ALA A 22 -5.43 -16.76 9.62
N PRO A 23 -4.61 -17.75 9.21
CA PRO A 23 -4.29 -17.91 7.81
C PRO A 23 -5.57 -18.34 7.09
N LEU A 24 -5.92 -17.64 6.01
CA LEU A 24 -7.04 -17.99 5.13
C LEU A 24 -6.79 -19.36 4.49
N SER A 25 -7.16 -20.42 5.21
CA SER A 25 -7.43 -21.74 4.64
C SER A 25 -8.90 -21.77 4.20
N PRO A 26 -9.24 -22.37 3.04
CA PRO A 26 -10.64 -22.55 2.64
C PRO A 26 -11.31 -23.56 3.57
N ARG A 27 -11.91 -23.08 4.67
CA ARG A 27 -12.60 -23.96 5.63
C ARG A 27 -14.06 -24.14 5.25
N ALA A 28 -14.40 -25.39 4.94
CA ALA A 28 -15.72 -25.91 4.65
C ALA A 28 -16.77 -25.49 5.69
N LYS A 29 -17.98 -25.19 5.19
CA LYS A 29 -19.17 -24.89 5.99
C LYS A 29 -19.52 -26.09 6.87
N LYS A 30 -19.55 -25.90 8.19
CA LYS A 30 -20.37 -26.70 9.11
C LYS A 30 -21.26 -25.79 9.93
N THR A 31 -22.55 -25.96 9.70
CA THR A 31 -23.70 -25.41 10.43
C THR A 31 -23.68 -25.86 11.89
N LYS A 32 -23.89 -24.93 12.84
CA LYS A 32 -24.91 -25.01 13.90
C LYS A 32 -24.90 -23.73 14.76
N GLN A 33 -26.09 -23.16 14.94
CA GLN A 33 -26.43 -22.05 15.82
C GLN A 33 -26.01 -22.30 17.27
N THR A 34 -25.54 -21.25 17.96
CA THR A 34 -26.14 -20.82 19.25
C THR A 34 -25.84 -19.34 19.52
N LYS A 35 -26.89 -18.69 19.99
CA LYS A 35 -27.18 -17.28 20.26
C LYS A 35 -26.43 -16.69 21.47
N SER A 36 -25.81 -15.51 21.33
CA SER A 36 -25.67 -14.53 22.42
C SER A 36 -25.46 -13.12 21.86
N LYS A 37 -26.00 -12.17 22.60
CA LYS A 37 -26.30 -10.76 22.33
C LYS A 37 -25.06 -9.88 22.59
N ASN A 38 -24.87 -8.80 21.82
CA ASN A 38 -24.46 -7.44 22.24
C ASN A 38 -23.54 -6.72 21.22
N GLU A 39 -23.86 -5.44 21.01
CA GLU A 39 -23.01 -4.34 20.54
C GLU A 39 -22.19 -4.58 19.26
N GLU A 40 -22.76 -4.22 18.10
CA GLU A 40 -22.02 -4.05 16.85
C GLU A 40 -21.20 -2.75 16.91
N THR A 41 -19.98 -2.87 17.42
CA THR A 41 -18.88 -2.02 17.00
C THR A 41 -18.56 -2.40 15.54
N ASP A 42 -18.64 -1.44 14.63
CA ASP A 42 -18.01 -1.52 13.30
C ASP A 42 -16.47 -1.52 13.48
N THR A 43 -15.94 -2.53 14.14
CA THR A 43 -14.55 -2.94 13.99
C THR A 43 -14.51 -3.72 12.69
N GLU A 44 -14.51 -2.98 11.57
CA GLU A 44 -14.03 -3.50 10.30
C GLU A 44 -12.76 -4.28 10.60
N ALA A 45 -12.71 -5.55 10.17
CA ALA A 45 -11.59 -6.44 10.42
C ALA A 45 -10.31 -5.78 9.89
N ARG A 46 -9.59 -5.05 10.76
CA ARG A 46 -8.32 -4.41 10.46
C ARG A 46 -7.41 -5.53 10.01
N THR A 47 -7.23 -5.60 8.70
CA THR A 47 -6.39 -6.61 8.09
C THR A 47 -4.99 -6.30 8.59
N GLY A 48 -4.33 -7.23 9.31
CA GLY A 48 -3.05 -6.99 10.01
C GLY A 48 -1.91 -6.42 9.13
N TRP A 49 -2.12 -6.35 7.82
CA TRP A 49 -1.28 -5.66 6.85
C TRP A 49 -1.30 -4.12 6.94
N ASP A 50 -2.32 -3.53 7.55
CA ASP A 50 -2.39 -2.07 7.78
C ASP A 50 -1.72 -1.64 9.09
N VAL A 51 -1.17 -2.60 9.84
CA VAL A 51 -0.43 -2.38 11.10
C VAL A 51 1.07 -2.19 10.85
N PHE A 52 1.58 -2.62 9.67
CA PHE A 52 2.99 -2.48 9.36
C PHE A 52 3.35 -1.03 9.05
N SER A 53 4.21 -0.44 9.89
CA SER A 53 4.84 0.85 9.64
C SER A 53 6.34 0.74 9.88
N LEU A 54 7.12 1.49 9.09
CA LEU A 54 8.55 1.63 9.34
C LEU A 54 8.74 2.80 10.30
N ALA A 55 9.25 2.51 11.49
CA ALA A 55 9.75 3.51 12.41
C ALA A 55 11.28 3.54 12.32
N TYR A 56 11.84 4.74 12.22
CA TYR A 56 13.28 4.93 12.28
C TYR A 56 13.59 5.70 13.57
N ASP A 57 14.32 5.06 14.48
CA ASP A 57 14.73 5.68 15.73
C ASP A 57 16.04 6.46 15.51
N ILE A 58 15.97 7.78 15.67
CA ILE A 58 17.10 8.69 15.47
C ILE A 58 17.61 9.12 16.83
N THR A 59 18.73 8.53 17.23
CA THR A 59 19.48 8.98 18.40
C THR A 59 20.19 10.31 18.13
N ALA A 60 20.30 11.15 19.15
CA ALA A 60 21.15 12.33 19.10
C ALA A 60 22.60 11.95 18.67
N PRO A 61 23.31 12.79 17.89
CA PRO A 61 23.01 14.19 17.57
C PRO A 61 22.23 14.41 16.26
N LEU A 62 21.86 13.35 15.54
CA LEU A 62 21.22 13.44 14.21
C LEU A 62 19.81 14.05 14.25
N THR A 63 19.16 14.04 15.42
CA THR A 63 17.88 14.70 15.69
C THR A 63 17.92 16.22 15.42
N ALA A 64 19.10 16.84 15.46
CA ALA A 64 19.27 18.25 15.14
C ALA A 64 19.01 18.55 13.65
N VAL A 65 19.27 17.59 12.76
CA VAL A 65 19.04 17.72 11.31
C VAL A 65 17.71 17.12 10.89
N VAL A 66 17.39 15.94 11.44
CA VAL A 66 16.17 15.22 11.10
C VAL A 66 15.14 15.41 12.20
N HIS A 67 14.28 16.40 11.99
CA HIS A 67 13.22 16.72 12.94
C HIS A 67 12.15 15.62 13.01
N PRO A 68 11.48 15.47 14.18
CA PRO A 68 10.37 14.52 14.33
C PRO A 68 9.24 14.73 13.31
N GLU A 69 8.99 15.97 12.89
CA GLU A 69 7.99 16.28 11.85
C GLU A 69 8.34 15.65 10.49
N ALA A 70 9.63 15.64 10.14
CA ALA A 70 10.08 15.01 8.90
C ALA A 70 9.89 13.48 8.95
N MET A 71 10.05 12.85 10.13
CA MET A 71 9.83 11.40 10.30
C MET A 71 8.39 10.99 9.97
N VAL A 72 7.41 11.84 10.28
CA VAL A 72 6.01 11.61 9.88
C VAL A 72 5.88 11.57 8.36
N GLN A 73 6.56 12.47 7.65
CA GLN A 73 6.55 12.51 6.18
C GLN A 73 7.22 11.28 5.56
N TYR A 74 8.37 10.87 6.10
CA TYR A 74 9.01 9.61 5.69
C TYR A 74 8.11 8.39 5.92
N ARG A 75 7.37 8.36 7.04
CA ARG A 75 6.40 7.30 7.32
C ARG A 75 5.26 7.28 6.31
N ARG A 76 4.75 8.45 5.91
CA ARG A 76 3.70 8.57 4.87
C ARG A 76 4.20 8.01 3.53
N VAL A 77 5.39 8.41 3.10
CA VAL A 77 6.01 7.96 1.84
C VAL A 77 6.26 6.46 1.85
N SER A 78 6.85 5.93 2.91
CA SER A 78 7.12 4.48 3.03
C SER A 78 5.83 3.66 3.08
N SER A 79 4.79 4.13 3.77
CA SER A 79 3.47 3.48 3.78
C SER A 79 2.86 3.42 2.37
N MET A 80 2.94 4.50 1.60
CA MET A 80 2.46 4.53 0.22
C MET A 80 3.21 3.55 -0.69
N LEU A 81 4.54 3.55 -0.64
CA LEU A 81 5.36 2.60 -1.39
C LEU A 81 5.04 1.15 -1.01
N PHE A 82 4.86 0.89 0.28
CA PHE A 82 4.49 -0.44 0.77
C PHE A 82 3.11 -0.87 0.25
N ARG A 83 2.12 0.04 0.25
CA ARG A 83 0.80 -0.21 -0.33
C ARG A 83 0.88 -0.51 -1.82
N LEU A 84 1.71 0.22 -2.56
CA LEU A 84 1.92 -0.01 -3.99
C LEU A 84 2.50 -1.40 -4.25
N LYS A 85 3.53 -1.79 -3.49
CA LYS A 85 4.10 -3.14 -3.55
C LYS A 85 3.12 -4.23 -3.15
N ARG A 86 2.24 -3.96 -2.18
CA ARG A 86 1.16 -4.89 -1.82
C ARG A 86 0.18 -5.09 -2.96
N ILE A 87 -0.20 -4.04 -3.69
CA ILE A 87 -1.07 -4.15 -4.87
C ILE A 87 -0.42 -5.07 -5.92
N GLU A 88 0.85 -4.85 -6.24
CA GLU A 88 1.60 -5.70 -7.16
C GLU A 88 1.60 -7.17 -6.71
N HIS A 89 1.90 -7.42 -5.44
CA HIS A 89 1.89 -8.77 -4.87
C HIS A 89 0.51 -9.44 -4.95
N ARG A 90 -0.57 -8.70 -4.65
CA ARG A 90 -1.96 -9.21 -4.71
C ARG A 90 -2.39 -9.50 -6.15
N LEU A 91 -1.98 -8.70 -7.12
CA LEU A 91 -2.23 -8.96 -8.54
C LEU A 91 -1.49 -10.22 -8.99
N ASN A 92 -0.23 -10.38 -8.58
CA ASN A 92 0.55 -11.59 -8.86
C ASN A 92 -0.05 -12.85 -8.19
N TRP A 93 -0.61 -12.72 -6.99
CA TRP A 93 -1.34 -13.82 -6.34
C TRP A 93 -2.63 -14.15 -7.09
N SER A 94 -3.41 -13.14 -7.49
CA SER A 94 -4.62 -13.31 -8.30
C SER A 94 -4.35 -13.99 -9.63
N TRP A 95 -3.21 -13.70 -10.28
CA TRP A 95 -2.80 -14.41 -11.49
C TRP A 95 -2.56 -15.91 -11.25
N ARG A 96 -1.87 -16.27 -10.16
CA ARG A 96 -1.65 -17.68 -9.79
C ARG A 96 -2.99 -18.37 -9.57
N ALA A 97 -3.89 -17.77 -8.78
CA ALA A 97 -5.23 -18.30 -8.54
C ALA A 97 -6.03 -18.47 -9.84
N SER A 98 -6.00 -17.49 -10.74
CA SER A 98 -6.66 -17.55 -12.04
C SER A 98 -6.09 -18.65 -12.94
N THR A 99 -4.79 -18.91 -12.86
CA THR A 99 -4.12 -19.96 -13.65
C THR A 99 -4.49 -21.35 -13.12
N THR A 100 -4.51 -21.52 -11.80
CA THR A 100 -4.99 -22.75 -11.15
C THR A 100 -6.45 -23.03 -11.51
N LEU A 101 -7.32 -22.02 -11.50
CA LEU A 101 -8.72 -22.16 -11.89
C LEU A 101 -8.86 -22.58 -13.37
N ASN A 102 -8.12 -21.96 -14.28
CA ASN A 102 -8.13 -22.33 -15.69
C ASN A 102 -7.72 -23.80 -15.88
N HIS A 103 -6.65 -24.24 -15.21
CA HIS A 103 -6.23 -25.64 -15.23
C HIS A 103 -7.30 -26.59 -14.69
N ALA A 104 -7.94 -26.25 -13.56
CA ALA A 104 -9.01 -27.07 -12.98
C ALA A 104 -10.23 -27.18 -13.92
N LEU A 105 -10.61 -26.09 -14.60
CA LEU A 105 -11.67 -26.09 -15.60
C LEU A 105 -11.33 -26.97 -16.80
N LEU A 106 -10.11 -26.88 -17.34
CA LEU A 106 -9.64 -27.73 -18.43
C LEU A 106 -9.70 -29.22 -18.07
N VAL A 107 -9.27 -29.58 -16.86
CA VAL A 107 -9.33 -30.96 -16.36
C VAL A 107 -10.79 -31.42 -16.22
N ALA A 108 -11.67 -30.59 -15.67
CA ALA A 108 -13.09 -30.92 -15.51
C ALA A 108 -13.78 -31.17 -16.86
N VAL A 109 -13.52 -30.33 -17.87
CA VAL A 109 -14.07 -30.51 -19.23
C VAL A 109 -13.57 -31.81 -19.87
N ARG A 110 -12.28 -32.15 -19.67
CA ARG A 110 -11.70 -33.41 -20.17
C ARG A 110 -12.37 -34.64 -19.54
N HIS A 111 -12.70 -34.59 -18.25
CA HIS A 111 -13.40 -35.68 -17.57
C HIS A 111 -14.89 -35.77 -17.92
N ALA A 112 -15.53 -34.66 -18.31
CA ALA A 112 -16.94 -34.61 -18.69
C ALA A 112 -17.26 -35.12 -20.12
N GLY A 113 -16.25 -35.64 -20.84
CA GLY A 113 -16.45 -36.41 -22.07
C GLY A 113 -17.00 -35.63 -23.27
N GLY A 114 -16.86 -34.30 -23.32
CA GLY A 114 -17.30 -33.50 -24.46
C GLY A 114 -18.81 -33.26 -24.57
N SER A 115 -19.55 -33.37 -23.44
CA SER A 115 -20.97 -32.98 -23.42
C SER A 115 -21.17 -31.51 -23.84
N SER A 116 -22.05 -31.27 -24.81
CA SER A 116 -22.25 -29.95 -25.44
C SER A 116 -22.62 -28.85 -24.44
N ALA A 117 -23.39 -29.20 -23.40
CA ALA A 117 -23.78 -28.27 -22.33
C ALA A 117 -22.60 -27.80 -21.45
N VAL A 118 -21.58 -28.65 -21.25
CA VAL A 118 -20.37 -28.30 -20.50
C VAL A 118 -19.45 -27.39 -21.32
N GLY A 119 -19.46 -27.53 -22.65
CA GLY A 119 -18.72 -26.67 -23.57
C GLY A 119 -19.17 -25.20 -23.51
N GLU A 120 -20.49 -24.95 -23.46
CA GLU A 120 -21.03 -23.58 -23.40
C GLU A 120 -20.69 -22.88 -22.06
N GLN A 121 -20.85 -23.58 -20.93
CA GLN A 121 -20.48 -23.06 -19.61
C GLN A 121 -18.99 -22.76 -19.50
N TYR A 122 -18.14 -23.63 -20.09
CA TYR A 122 -16.71 -23.40 -20.16
C TYR A 122 -16.35 -22.17 -21.01
N ALA A 123 -17.01 -21.98 -22.16
CA ALA A 123 -16.79 -20.81 -23.01
C ALA A 123 -17.13 -19.49 -22.28
N GLN A 124 -18.24 -19.47 -21.52
CA GLN A 124 -18.62 -18.33 -20.70
C GLN A 124 -17.59 -18.07 -19.58
N ALA A 125 -17.14 -19.10 -18.88
CA ALA A 125 -16.12 -18.98 -17.83
C ALA A 125 -14.79 -18.44 -18.39
N MET A 126 -14.37 -18.91 -19.56
CA MET A 126 -13.15 -18.43 -20.24
C MET A 126 -13.26 -16.98 -20.69
N ALA A 127 -14.43 -16.54 -21.16
CA ALA A 127 -14.67 -15.14 -21.51
C ALA A 127 -14.52 -14.23 -20.27
N LEU A 128 -15.05 -14.65 -19.12
CA LEU A 128 -14.88 -13.92 -17.85
C LEU A 128 -13.42 -13.89 -17.38
N LEU A 129 -12.72 -15.04 -17.41
CA LEU A 129 -11.31 -15.13 -17.04
C LEU A 129 -10.41 -14.25 -17.91
N ARG A 130 -10.74 -14.14 -19.21
CA ARG A 130 -10.05 -13.24 -20.13
C ARG A 130 -10.26 -11.79 -19.75
N ARG A 131 -11.49 -11.37 -19.46
CA ARG A 131 -11.80 -10.00 -19.00
C ARG A 131 -11.06 -9.65 -17.72
N VAL A 132 -11.11 -10.53 -16.71
CA VAL A 132 -10.39 -10.37 -15.44
C VAL A 132 -8.88 -10.27 -15.69
N SER A 133 -8.32 -11.11 -16.57
CA SER A 133 -6.91 -11.07 -16.90
C SER A 133 -6.51 -9.75 -17.57
N MET A 134 -7.31 -9.23 -18.49
CA MET A 134 -7.04 -7.93 -19.14
C MET A 134 -7.05 -6.79 -18.13
N THR A 135 -8.07 -6.70 -17.27
CA THR A 135 -8.14 -5.68 -16.21
C THR A 135 -6.98 -5.82 -15.22
N ARG A 136 -6.61 -7.04 -14.85
CA ARG A 136 -5.44 -7.27 -13.99
C ARG A 136 -4.16 -6.75 -14.64
N GLN A 137 -3.94 -7.03 -15.92
CA GLN A 137 -2.74 -6.56 -16.63
C GLN A 137 -2.68 -5.04 -16.73
N SER A 138 -3.82 -4.37 -16.98
CA SER A 138 -3.83 -2.90 -17.02
C SER A 138 -3.48 -2.29 -15.66
N VAL A 139 -4.01 -2.85 -14.57
CA VAL A 139 -3.67 -2.37 -13.21
C VAL A 139 -2.21 -2.69 -12.85
N LEU A 140 -1.70 -3.85 -13.24
CA LEU A 140 -0.30 -4.23 -13.00
C LEU A 140 0.66 -3.29 -13.73
N HIS A 141 0.38 -2.99 -15.00
CA HIS A 141 1.19 -2.05 -15.78
C HIS A 141 1.16 -0.64 -15.17
N PHE A 142 -0.03 -0.17 -14.78
CA PHE A 142 -0.17 1.11 -14.10
C PHE A 142 0.65 1.16 -12.79
N ALA A 143 0.52 0.13 -11.94
CA ALA A 143 1.24 0.06 -10.68
C ALA A 143 2.77 0.03 -10.88
N GLY A 144 3.25 -0.73 -11.88
CA GLY A 144 4.68 -0.78 -12.21
C GLY A 144 5.23 0.55 -12.74
N ASN A 145 4.47 1.24 -13.59
CA ASN A 145 4.85 2.58 -14.06
C ASN A 145 4.89 3.58 -12.90
N LEU A 146 3.90 3.55 -12.01
CA LEU A 146 3.85 4.40 -10.83
C LEU A 146 5.03 4.12 -9.89
N GLU A 147 5.38 2.85 -9.68
CA GLU A 147 6.53 2.48 -8.87
C GLU A 147 7.83 3.02 -9.47
N THR A 148 8.01 2.85 -10.78
CA THR A 148 9.19 3.32 -11.51
C THR A 148 9.32 4.83 -11.40
N TYR A 149 8.23 5.56 -11.59
CA TYR A 149 8.17 7.02 -11.38
C TYR A 149 8.58 7.40 -9.95
N LEU A 150 7.97 6.78 -8.94
CA LEU A 150 8.27 7.11 -7.54
C LEU A 150 9.72 6.79 -7.19
N MET A 151 10.26 5.66 -7.65
CA MET A 151 11.62 5.25 -7.32
C MET A 151 12.68 6.10 -8.02
N PHE A 152 12.56 6.29 -9.34
CA PHE A 152 13.62 6.94 -10.13
C PHE A 152 13.45 8.46 -10.24
N ASP A 153 12.23 8.96 -10.46
CA ASP A 153 12.04 10.40 -10.67
C ASP A 153 11.87 11.15 -9.34
N VAL A 154 11.15 10.57 -8.39
CA VAL A 154 10.86 11.23 -7.11
C VAL A 154 11.97 11.00 -6.09
N LEU A 155 12.25 9.74 -5.74
CA LEU A 155 13.19 9.41 -4.67
C LEU A 155 14.63 9.61 -5.11
N GLU A 156 15.06 8.94 -6.19
CA GLU A 156 16.44 9.02 -6.68
C GLU A 156 16.78 10.43 -7.20
N GLY A 157 15.85 11.07 -7.93
CA GLY A 157 15.99 12.46 -8.34
C GLY A 157 16.14 13.42 -7.16
N GLY A 158 15.24 13.34 -6.17
CA GLY A 158 15.33 14.17 -4.96
C GLY A 158 16.58 13.89 -4.13
N TRP A 159 17.04 12.63 -4.09
CA TRP A 159 18.23 12.24 -3.34
C TRP A 159 19.50 12.86 -3.94
N LYS A 160 19.61 12.88 -5.27
CA LYS A 160 20.71 13.56 -5.97
C LYS A 160 20.75 15.06 -5.66
N ASP A 161 19.60 15.72 -5.71
CA ASP A 161 19.47 17.15 -5.37
C ASP A 161 19.89 17.42 -3.91
N LEU A 162 19.49 16.54 -2.98
CA LEU A 162 19.91 16.61 -1.58
C LEU A 162 21.42 16.46 -1.44
N LEU A 163 22.03 15.44 -2.06
CA LEU A 163 23.45 15.17 -1.96
C LEU A 163 24.28 16.34 -2.50
N GLN A 164 23.85 16.93 -3.62
CA GLN A 164 24.49 18.11 -4.18
C GLN A 164 24.39 19.30 -3.22
N SER A 165 23.21 19.56 -2.67
CA SER A 165 22.98 20.64 -1.69
C SER A 165 23.81 20.43 -0.42
N LEU A 166 23.93 19.19 0.04
CA LEU A 166 24.72 18.82 1.21
C LEU A 166 26.22 19.01 0.98
N SER A 167 26.72 18.73 -0.22
CA SER A 167 28.12 18.95 -0.58
C SER A 167 28.50 20.44 -0.66
N ALA A 168 27.54 21.30 -0.96
CA ALA A 168 27.71 22.76 -1.05
C ALA A 168 27.48 23.47 0.30
N ALA A 169 26.84 22.81 1.26
CA ALA A 169 26.50 23.37 2.57
C ALA A 169 27.76 23.68 3.39
N ARG A 170 27.77 24.85 4.05
CA ARG A 170 28.88 25.28 4.91
C ARG A 170 28.52 25.31 6.38
N THR A 171 27.22 25.44 6.68
CA THR A 171 26.69 25.50 8.03
C THR A 171 25.68 24.39 8.28
N LEU A 172 25.40 24.11 9.56
CA LEU A 172 24.38 23.14 9.95
C LEU A 172 22.98 23.58 9.48
N ASP A 173 22.69 24.87 9.50
CA ASP A 173 21.41 25.42 9.04
C ASP A 173 21.19 25.16 7.54
N ASP A 174 22.24 25.26 6.74
CA ASP A 174 22.18 24.92 5.31
C ASP A 174 21.79 23.44 5.10
N VAL A 175 22.32 22.54 5.95
CA VAL A 175 22.00 21.11 5.92
C VAL A 175 20.53 20.87 6.31
N ILE A 176 20.04 21.54 7.35
CA ILE A 176 18.64 21.45 7.80
C ILE A 176 17.71 21.93 6.67
N LEU A 177 18.01 23.07 6.05
CA LEU A 177 17.22 23.62 4.95
C LEU A 177 17.21 22.69 3.73
N ALA A 178 18.36 22.12 3.37
CA ALA A 178 18.46 21.18 2.26
C ALA A 178 17.60 19.92 2.52
N HIS A 179 17.64 19.37 3.74
CA HIS A 179 16.83 18.21 4.13
C HIS A 179 15.33 18.53 4.12
N ASN A 180 14.92 19.68 4.67
CA ASN A 180 13.51 20.09 4.67
C ASN A 180 12.97 20.30 3.25
N ARG A 181 13.80 20.87 2.36
CA ARG A 181 13.46 21.02 0.93
C ARG A 181 13.31 19.66 0.25
N TYR A 182 14.20 18.71 0.53
CA TYR A 182 14.10 17.35 0.01
C TYR A 182 12.79 16.66 0.45
N MET A 183 12.43 16.78 1.72
CA MET A 183 11.15 16.26 2.24
C MET A 183 9.94 16.89 1.58
N TYR A 184 9.89 18.21 1.48
CA TYR A 184 8.82 18.92 0.79
C TYR A 184 8.68 18.44 -0.67
N ASN A 185 9.80 18.29 -1.38
CA ASN A 185 9.80 17.85 -2.77
C ASN A 185 9.28 16.42 -2.94
N ILE A 186 9.69 15.48 -2.08
CA ILE A 186 9.20 14.09 -2.16
C ILE A 186 7.70 14.02 -1.87
N VAL A 187 7.23 14.68 -0.81
CA VAL A 187 5.81 14.62 -0.45
C VAL A 187 4.94 15.21 -1.57
N ASN A 188 5.35 16.33 -2.15
CA ASN A 188 4.62 16.95 -3.25
C ASN A 188 4.58 16.08 -4.51
N LYS A 189 5.70 15.42 -4.85
CA LYS A 189 5.80 14.59 -6.05
C LYS A 189 5.21 13.18 -5.86
N SER A 190 5.07 12.70 -4.62
CA SER A 190 4.58 11.35 -4.32
C SER A 190 3.05 11.19 -4.30
N LEU A 191 2.29 12.22 -4.74
CA LEU A 191 0.82 12.24 -4.74
C LEU A 191 0.20 12.10 -3.33
N LEU A 192 0.96 12.46 -2.29
CA LEU A 192 0.55 12.37 -0.88
C LEU A 192 0.04 13.69 -0.29
N LEU A 193 -0.10 14.71 -1.12
CA LEU A 193 -0.71 15.96 -0.72
C LEU A 193 -2.19 15.73 -0.46
N ASP A 194 -2.59 15.82 0.81
CA ASP A 194 -3.98 15.81 1.22
C ASP A 194 -4.71 16.99 0.55
N THR A 195 -5.54 16.70 -0.46
CA THR A 195 -6.48 17.67 -1.04
C THR A 195 -7.62 18.04 -0.08
N GLU A 196 -7.70 17.37 1.07
CA GLU A 196 -8.76 17.49 2.08
C GLU A 196 -8.70 18.81 2.87
N ALA A 197 -7.56 19.52 2.89
CA ALA A 197 -7.42 20.76 3.68
C ALA A 197 -8.09 22.00 3.03
N LYS A 198 -8.56 21.93 1.77
CA LYS A 198 -9.12 23.10 1.05
C LYS A 198 -10.64 23.11 0.90
N THR A 199 -11.34 22.04 1.25
CA THR A 199 -12.81 21.95 1.11
C THR A 199 -13.58 22.33 2.39
N GLY A 200 -12.90 22.51 3.54
CA GLY A 200 -13.53 22.88 4.81
C GLY A 200 -13.61 24.39 5.13
N SER A 201 -13.13 25.27 4.26
CA SER A 201 -13.00 26.72 4.55
C SER A 201 -13.96 27.62 3.73
N ILE A 202 -14.70 27.08 2.76
CA ILE A 202 -15.53 27.88 1.83
C ILE A 202 -17.04 27.88 2.21
N SER A 203 -17.48 27.06 3.17
CA SER A 203 -18.91 26.94 3.52
C SER A 203 -19.42 27.85 4.65
N SER A 204 -18.61 28.76 5.22
CA SER A 204 -19.04 29.63 6.33
C SER A 204 -19.19 31.12 6.02
N SER A 205 -19.16 31.56 4.75
CA SER A 205 -19.23 32.99 4.39
C SER A 205 -20.40 33.41 3.49
N SER A 206 -21.39 32.54 3.26
CA SER A 206 -22.59 32.89 2.46
C SER A 206 -23.91 32.59 3.17
N ILE A 207 -24.11 33.12 4.39
CA ILE A 207 -25.45 33.32 4.98
C ILE A 207 -25.45 34.64 5.75
N ASN A 208 -25.64 35.75 5.02
CA ASN A 208 -26.37 36.96 5.44
C ASN A 208 -26.08 38.11 4.46
N GLN A 209 -27.01 38.38 3.54
CA GLN A 209 -27.51 39.72 3.23
C GLN A 209 -28.59 39.66 2.13
N ASN A 210 -29.70 40.35 2.42
CA ASN A 210 -30.95 40.58 1.69
C ASN A 210 -32.01 39.48 1.72
#